data_AF-A0A661VQF5-F1
#
_entry.id   AF-A0A661VQF5-F1
#
_cell.length_a   1.000
_cell.length_b   1.000
_cell.length_c   1.000
_cell.angle_alpha   90.00
_cell.angle_beta   90.00
_cell.angle_gamma   90.00
#
_symmetry.space_group_name_H-M   'P 1'
#
loop_
_entity.id
_entity.type
_entity.pdbx_description
1 polymer ?
#
loop_
_entity_poly.entity_id
_entity_poly.type
_entity_poly.pdbx_seq_one_letter_code
_entity_poly.pdbx_strand_id
1 'polypeptide(L)'
;MCIRVVFGHTDEELTEAKWAVVNAFRRALDGGLSHFDARRALREVLTRVHGSNPEQWAAEVAEALVETIAQLQAAVASDDARQVERLRLECDSLRRVVADYNAHPLQAQVQALTAERDRRRAEADRLANRVRTLEDALRRAQQAHQTEVARLQATIADLNRIVAEQQRQLNDLMEGAI
;
A
#
# COMPACT_ATOMS: atom_id res chain seq x y z
N MET A 1 -20.25 -57.44 80.88
CA MET A 1 -20.76 -57.15 79.52
C MET A 1 -19.70 -56.35 78.79
N CYS A 2 -19.11 -56.90 77.73
CA CYS A 2 -18.12 -56.17 76.94
C CYS A 2 -18.80 -55.63 75.68
N ILE A 3 -18.88 -54.30 75.56
CA ILE A 3 -19.37 -53.64 74.34
C ILE A 3 -18.18 -53.58 73.38
N ARG A 4 -18.30 -54.28 72.25
CA ARG A 4 -17.31 -54.27 71.18
C ARG A 4 -17.69 -53.15 70.22
N VAL A 5 -17.04 -52.00 70.34
CA VAL A 5 -17.19 -50.89 69.40
C VAL A 5 -16.33 -51.21 68.18
N VAL A 6 -16.96 -51.51 67.04
CA VAL A 6 -16.27 -51.70 65.77
C VAL A 6 -16.11 -50.33 65.15
N PHE A 7 -14.87 -49.84 65.07
CA PHE A 7 -14.52 -48.71 64.23
C PHE A 7 -14.08 -49.25 62.87
N GLY A 8 -14.86 -48.97 61.85
CA GLY A 8 -14.59 -49.37 60.47
C GLY A 8 -15.82 -49.09 59.62
N HIS A 9 -15.63 -48.47 58.47
CA HIS A 9 -16.66 -48.41 57.45
C HIS A 9 -16.87 -49.80 56.87
N THR A 10 -18.11 -50.14 56.57
CA THR A 10 -18.39 -51.36 55.81
C THR A 10 -17.93 -51.17 54.36
N ASP A 11 -17.57 -52.25 53.67
CA ASP A 11 -17.21 -52.19 52.25
C ASP A 11 -18.37 -51.62 51.39
N GLU A 12 -19.61 -51.78 51.87
CA GLU A 12 -20.81 -51.17 51.27
C GLU A 12 -20.81 -49.64 51.42
N GLU A 13 -20.57 -49.10 52.62
CA GLU A 13 -20.48 -47.65 52.87
C GLU A 13 -19.35 -47.01 52.04
N LEU A 14 -18.21 -47.69 51.93
CA LEU A 14 -17.08 -47.20 51.14
C LEU A 14 -17.40 -47.21 49.63
N THR A 15 -18.09 -48.25 49.14
CA THR A 15 -18.49 -48.36 47.74
C THR A 15 -19.55 -47.32 47.37
N GLU A 16 -20.52 -47.07 48.26
CA GLU A 16 -21.53 -46.03 48.10
C GLU A 16 -20.89 -44.63 48.05
N ALA A 17 -19.95 -44.34 48.95
CA ALA A 17 -19.20 -43.09 48.93
C ALA A 17 -18.40 -42.89 47.63
N LYS A 18 -17.75 -43.94 47.12
CA LYS A 18 -17.03 -43.89 45.83
C LYS A 18 -17.97 -43.59 44.66
N TRP A 19 -19.15 -44.22 44.60
CA TRP A 19 -20.16 -43.92 43.58
C TRP A 19 -20.77 -42.52 43.72
N ALA A 20 -20.92 -42.02 44.94
CA ALA A 20 -21.37 -40.66 45.19
C ALA A 20 -20.42 -39.62 44.57
N VAL A 21 -19.10 -39.86 44.65
CA VAL A 21 -18.08 -39.02 44.00
C VAL A 21 -18.20 -39.08 42.47
N VAL A 22 -18.35 -40.27 41.88
CA VAL A 22 -18.57 -40.42 40.42
C VAL A 22 -19.81 -39.66 39.96
N ASN A 23 -20.91 -39.78 40.70
CA ASN A 23 -22.17 -39.10 40.38
C ASN A 23 -22.11 -37.58 40.62
N ALA A 24 -21.32 -37.12 41.59
CA ALA A 24 -21.05 -35.70 41.77
C ALA A 24 -20.24 -35.13 40.59
N PHE A 25 -19.24 -35.88 40.11
CA PHE A 25 -18.44 -35.50 38.95
C PHE A 25 -19.28 -35.41 37.66
N ARG A 26 -20.13 -36.41 37.39
CA ARG A 26 -21.07 -36.37 36.26
C ARG A 26 -21.99 -35.14 36.31
N ARG A 27 -22.56 -34.85 37.48
CA ARG A 27 -23.40 -33.66 37.69
C ARG A 27 -22.64 -32.35 37.50
N ALA A 28 -21.39 -32.28 37.96
CA ALA A 28 -20.55 -31.10 37.77
C ALA A 28 -20.27 -30.83 36.29
N LEU A 29 -20.09 -31.86 35.48
CA LEU A 29 -19.92 -31.72 34.03
C LEU A 29 -21.21 -31.31 33.29
N ASP A 30 -22.37 -31.60 33.89
CA ASP A 30 -23.67 -31.13 33.40
C ASP A 30 -24.04 -29.72 33.88
N GLY A 31 -23.37 -29.18 34.90
CA GLY A 31 -23.70 -27.86 35.46
C GLY A 31 -22.61 -26.78 35.31
N GLY A 32 -21.33 -27.16 35.26
CA GLY A 32 -20.25 -26.28 35.70
C GLY A 32 -19.23 -25.80 34.66
N LEU A 33 -19.31 -26.22 33.40
CA LEU A 33 -18.32 -25.82 32.37
C LEU A 33 -18.86 -24.74 31.44
N SER A 34 -18.14 -23.61 31.35
CA SER A 34 -18.42 -22.47 30.46
C SER A 34 -18.05 -22.72 28.99
N HIS A 35 -17.17 -23.69 28.72
CA HIS A 35 -16.72 -24.04 27.38
C HIS A 35 -17.54 -25.19 26.79
N PHE A 36 -18.46 -24.85 25.88
CA PHE A 36 -19.41 -25.78 25.27
C PHE A 36 -18.73 -26.95 24.54
N ASP A 37 -17.65 -26.69 23.80
CA ASP A 37 -16.95 -27.74 23.03
C ASP A 37 -16.17 -28.71 23.93
N ALA A 38 -15.48 -28.19 24.95
CA ALA A 38 -14.82 -29.01 25.96
C ALA A 38 -15.83 -29.90 26.70
N ARG A 39 -17.00 -29.34 27.03
CA ARG A 39 -18.09 -30.07 27.67
C ARG A 39 -18.67 -31.15 26.76
N ARG A 40 -18.84 -30.88 25.47
CA ARG A 40 -19.32 -31.86 24.49
C ARG A 40 -18.33 -33.03 24.37
N ALA A 41 -17.04 -32.75 24.22
CA ALA A 41 -16.00 -33.77 24.14
C ALA A 41 -15.93 -34.62 25.42
N LEU A 42 -15.98 -33.98 26.60
CA LEU A 42 -15.99 -34.67 27.90
C LEU A 42 -17.22 -35.58 28.08
N ARG A 43 -18.41 -35.13 27.66
CA ARG A 43 -19.61 -35.98 27.68
C ARG A 43 -19.46 -37.18 26.77
N GLU A 44 -18.94 -36.98 25.58
CA GLU A 44 -18.75 -38.05 24.61
C GLU A 44 -17.80 -39.13 25.17
N VAL A 45 -16.71 -38.71 25.82
CA VAL A 45 -15.82 -39.60 26.58
C VAL A 45 -16.56 -40.35 27.68
N LEU A 46 -17.31 -39.64 28.52
CA LEU A 46 -18.00 -40.25 29.67
C LEU A 46 -19.12 -41.20 29.28
N THR A 47 -19.77 -40.99 28.13
CA THR A 47 -20.82 -41.90 27.63
C THR A 47 -20.26 -43.22 27.10
N ARG A 48 -18.96 -43.29 26.80
CA ARG A 48 -18.31 -44.52 26.31
C ARG A 48 -17.81 -45.42 27.43
N VAL A 49 -17.64 -44.87 28.64
CA VAL A 49 -17.02 -45.57 29.78
C VAL A 49 -18.07 -46.20 30.70
N HIS A 50 -17.96 -47.52 30.94
CA HIS A 50 -18.97 -48.32 31.64
C HIS A 50 -18.38 -49.19 32.78
N GLY A 51 -17.27 -48.75 33.39
CA GLY A 51 -16.59 -49.48 34.46
C GLY A 51 -17.52 -50.05 35.53
N SER A 52 -17.34 -51.35 35.83
CA SER A 52 -18.17 -52.12 36.74
C SER A 52 -17.96 -51.77 38.22
N ASN A 53 -16.85 -51.10 38.52
CA ASN A 53 -16.53 -50.54 39.83
C ASN A 53 -15.96 -49.12 39.64
N PRO A 54 -16.00 -48.26 40.68
CA PRO A 54 -15.63 -46.85 40.55
C PRO A 54 -14.14 -46.62 40.23
N GLU A 55 -13.24 -47.53 40.59
CA GLU A 55 -11.81 -47.44 40.28
C GLU A 55 -11.54 -47.75 38.81
N GLN A 56 -12.19 -48.80 38.29
CA GLN A 56 -12.15 -49.17 36.89
C GLN A 56 -12.81 -48.10 36.00
N TRP A 57 -13.94 -47.53 36.46
CA TRP A 57 -14.56 -46.39 35.80
C TRP A 57 -13.58 -45.20 35.73
N ALA A 58 -12.89 -44.88 36.82
CA ALA A 58 -11.93 -43.77 36.84
C ALA A 58 -10.72 -44.02 35.92
N ALA A 59 -10.21 -45.26 35.86
CA ALA A 59 -9.12 -45.63 34.97
C ALA A 59 -9.53 -45.52 33.48
N GLU A 60 -10.69 -46.08 33.11
CA GLU A 60 -11.23 -46.01 31.76
C GLU A 60 -11.53 -44.56 31.33
N VAL A 61 -12.02 -43.71 32.26
CA VAL A 61 -12.19 -42.27 32.00
C VAL A 61 -10.84 -41.59 31.78
N ALA A 62 -9.85 -41.85 32.63
CA ALA A 62 -8.53 -41.22 32.50
C ALA A 62 -7.86 -41.57 31.15
N GLU A 63 -7.95 -42.83 30.74
CA GLU A 63 -7.43 -43.29 29.45
C GLU A 63 -8.13 -42.60 28.27
N ALA A 64 -9.47 -42.58 28.28
CA ALA A 64 -10.24 -41.93 27.21
C ALA A 64 -10.03 -40.39 27.17
N LEU A 65 -9.77 -39.75 28.32
CA LEU A 65 -9.39 -38.34 28.37
C LEU A 65 -8.02 -38.08 27.76
N VAL A 66 -7.03 -38.92 28.07
CA VAL A 66 -5.68 -38.81 27.48
C VAL A 66 -5.76 -39.00 25.97
N GLU A 67 -6.52 -39.99 25.49
CA GLU A 67 -6.72 -40.23 24.07
C GLU A 67 -7.37 -39.02 23.37
N THR A 68 -8.43 -38.45 23.98
CA THR A 68 -9.13 -37.30 23.42
C THR A 68 -8.24 -36.06 23.38
N ILE A 69 -7.43 -35.82 24.42
CA ILE A 69 -6.46 -34.72 24.44
C ILE A 69 -5.42 -34.91 23.33
N ALA A 70 -4.89 -36.12 23.15
CA ALA A 70 -3.94 -36.42 22.07
C ALA A 70 -4.55 -36.20 20.67
N GLN A 71 -5.80 -36.62 20.46
CA GLN A 71 -6.52 -36.39 19.21
C GLN A 71 -6.75 -34.90 18.93
N LEU A 72 -7.15 -34.12 19.94
CA LEU A 72 -7.34 -32.67 19.81
C LEU A 72 -6.02 -31.96 19.51
N GLN A 73 -4.93 -32.34 20.18
CA GLN A 73 -3.59 -31.80 19.91
C GLN A 73 -3.14 -32.10 18.48
N ALA A 74 -3.37 -33.31 17.99
CA ALA A 74 -3.05 -33.68 16.61
C ALA A 74 -3.90 -32.91 15.59
N ALA A 75 -5.19 -32.69 15.88
CA ALA A 75 -6.09 -31.90 15.03
C ALA A 75 -5.63 -30.44 14.94
N VAL A 76 -5.29 -29.81 16.07
CA VAL A 76 -4.77 -28.43 16.11
C VAL A 76 -3.46 -28.32 15.33
N ALA A 77 -2.52 -29.24 15.53
CA ALA A 77 -1.25 -29.23 14.78
C ALA A 77 -1.45 -29.36 13.26
N SER A 78 -2.44 -30.16 12.84
CA SER A 78 -2.80 -30.33 11.43
C SER A 78 -3.41 -29.06 10.84
N ASP A 79 -4.31 -28.40 11.56
CA ASP A 79 -4.91 -27.14 11.13
C ASP A 79 -3.90 -25.99 11.09
N ASP A 80 -3.00 -25.89 12.06
CA ASP A 80 -1.89 -24.94 12.05
C ASP A 80 -0.99 -25.17 10.83
N ALA A 81 -0.65 -26.43 10.53
CA ALA A 81 0.15 -26.77 9.35
C ALA A 81 -0.54 -26.34 8.04
N ARG A 82 -1.85 -26.55 7.93
CA ARG A 82 -2.65 -26.12 6.76
C ARG A 82 -2.73 -24.59 6.67
N GLN A 83 -2.87 -23.90 7.79
CA GLN A 83 -2.89 -22.44 7.85
C GLN A 83 -1.55 -21.86 7.37
N VAL A 84 -0.44 -22.42 7.86
CA VAL A 84 0.90 -22.02 7.46
C VAL A 84 1.12 -22.22 5.96
N GLU A 85 0.70 -23.37 5.42
CA GLU A 85 0.86 -23.66 3.99
C GLU A 85 0.03 -22.71 3.12
N ARG A 86 -1.20 -22.39 3.54
CA ARG A 86 -2.04 -21.41 2.84
C ARG A 86 -1.37 -20.03 2.79
N LEU A 87 -0.84 -19.57 3.92
CA LEU A 87 -0.16 -18.27 4.02
C LEU A 87 1.13 -18.24 3.18
N ARG A 88 1.87 -19.36 3.10
CA ARG A 88 3.04 -19.49 2.23
C ARG A 88 2.66 -19.34 0.76
N LEU A 89 1.63 -20.05 0.31
CA LEU A 89 1.13 -19.95 -1.07
C LEU A 89 0.67 -18.53 -1.41
N GLU A 90 0.00 -17.85 -0.48
CA GLU A 90 -0.43 -16.47 -0.65
C GLU A 90 0.78 -15.52 -0.77
N CYS A 91 1.78 -15.67 0.11
CA CYS A 91 3.03 -14.91 0.05
C CYS A 91 3.76 -15.11 -1.28
N ASP A 92 3.84 -16.34 -1.78
CA ASP A 92 4.48 -16.64 -3.06
C ASP A 92 3.68 -16.06 -4.24
N SER A 93 2.35 -16.08 -4.18
CA SER A 93 1.50 -15.43 -5.18
C SER A 93 1.73 -13.92 -5.20
N LEU A 94 1.70 -13.27 -4.05
CA LEU A 94 1.94 -11.83 -3.92
C LEU A 94 3.33 -11.43 -4.40
N ARG A 95 4.36 -12.24 -4.07
CA ARG A 95 5.73 -12.02 -4.58
C ARG A 95 5.80 -12.05 -6.10
N ARG A 96 5.08 -12.97 -6.76
CA ARG A 96 5.01 -13.02 -8.23
C ARG A 96 4.33 -11.78 -8.79
N VAL A 97 3.18 -11.38 -8.23
CA VAL A 97 2.47 -10.15 -8.65
C VAL A 97 3.36 -8.92 -8.52
N VAL A 98 4.09 -8.79 -7.42
CA VAL A 98 5.04 -7.68 -7.21
C VAL A 98 6.20 -7.75 -8.20
N ALA A 99 6.74 -8.94 -8.48
CA ALA A 99 7.78 -9.11 -9.49
C ALA A 99 7.29 -8.71 -10.89
N ASP A 100 6.08 -9.12 -11.27
CA ASP A 100 5.47 -8.79 -12.56
C ASP A 100 5.17 -7.28 -12.68
N TYR A 101 4.74 -6.64 -11.60
CA TYR A 101 4.52 -5.20 -11.53
C TYR A 101 5.85 -4.43 -11.60
N ASN A 102 6.91 -4.89 -10.93
CA ASN A 102 8.23 -4.26 -11.01
C ASN A 102 8.89 -4.50 -12.37
N ALA A 103 8.62 -5.63 -13.01
CA ALA A 103 9.05 -5.92 -14.36
C ALA A 103 8.20 -5.20 -15.42
N HIS A 104 7.11 -4.52 -15.03
CA HIS A 104 6.21 -3.90 -16.00
C HIS A 104 6.90 -2.74 -16.73
N PRO A 105 6.96 -2.79 -18.07
CA PRO A 105 7.67 -1.80 -18.89
C PRO A 105 7.06 -0.39 -18.79
N LEU A 106 5.86 -0.28 -18.24
CA LEU A 106 5.15 0.97 -18.01
C LEU A 106 5.94 1.93 -17.11
N GLN A 107 6.67 1.46 -16.09
CA GLN A 107 7.44 2.36 -15.23
C GLN A 107 8.61 2.98 -16.00
N ALA A 108 9.33 2.17 -16.78
CA ALA A 108 10.39 2.65 -17.67
C ALA A 108 9.84 3.59 -18.75
N GLN A 109 8.66 3.28 -19.31
CA GLN A 109 7.99 4.11 -20.30
C GLN A 109 7.56 5.46 -19.72
N VAL A 110 7.01 5.48 -18.50
CA VAL A 110 6.64 6.72 -17.79
C VAL A 110 7.87 7.57 -17.51
N GLN A 111 8.97 6.97 -17.06
CA GLN A 111 10.23 7.70 -16.85
C GLN A 111 10.78 8.28 -18.16
N ALA A 112 10.77 7.51 -19.24
CA ALA A 112 11.20 7.98 -20.56
C ALA A 112 10.34 9.13 -21.08
N LEU A 113 9.01 9.02 -20.99
CA LEU A 113 8.08 10.09 -21.38
C LEU A 113 8.25 11.34 -20.53
N THR A 114 8.51 11.18 -19.23
CA THR A 114 8.78 12.30 -18.32
C THR A 114 10.06 13.04 -18.72
N ALA A 115 11.13 12.31 -19.01
CA ALA A 115 12.39 12.88 -19.47
C ALA A 115 12.25 13.58 -20.83
N GLU A 116 11.51 12.99 -21.78
CA GLU A 116 11.22 13.60 -23.07
C GLU A 116 10.43 14.91 -22.91
N ARG A 117 9.37 14.90 -22.08
CA ARG A 117 8.59 16.10 -21.76
C ARG A 117 9.47 17.23 -21.23
N ASP A 118 10.37 16.92 -20.30
CA ASP A 118 11.23 17.92 -19.66
C ASP A 118 12.24 18.51 -20.66
N ARG A 119 12.79 17.68 -21.57
CA ARG A 119 13.62 18.15 -22.69
C ARG A 119 12.85 19.09 -23.61
N ARG A 120 11.64 18.71 -24.02
CA ARG A 120 10.79 19.54 -24.90
C ARG A 120 10.43 20.88 -24.25
N ARG A 121 10.19 20.89 -22.94
CA ARG A 121 9.93 22.12 -22.20
C ARG A 121 11.15 23.03 -22.18
N ALA A 122 12.33 22.48 -21.90
CA ALA A 122 13.58 23.25 -21.95
C ALA A 122 13.89 23.80 -23.35
N GLU A 123 13.59 23.03 -24.41
CA GLU A 123 13.71 23.49 -25.80
C GLU A 123 12.73 24.63 -26.11
N ALA A 124 11.48 24.51 -25.68
CA ALA A 124 10.47 25.55 -25.86
C ALA A 124 10.89 26.86 -25.18
N ASP A 125 11.39 26.79 -23.94
CA ASP A 125 11.86 27.97 -23.20
C ASP A 125 13.07 28.63 -23.91
N ARG A 126 14.00 27.83 -24.43
CA ARG A 126 15.14 28.34 -25.22
C ARG A 126 14.68 29.03 -26.50
N LEU A 127 13.74 28.43 -27.22
CA LEU A 127 13.20 29.00 -28.45
C LEU A 127 12.42 30.29 -28.16
N ALA A 128 11.61 30.34 -27.11
CA ALA A 128 10.88 31.54 -26.70
C ALA A 128 11.84 32.70 -26.39
N ASN A 129 12.93 32.43 -25.66
CA ASN A 129 13.96 33.43 -25.39
C ASN A 129 14.66 33.92 -26.66
N ARG A 130 14.91 33.01 -27.61
CA ARG A 130 15.53 33.36 -28.90
C ARG A 130 14.61 34.21 -29.76
N VAL A 131 13.32 33.89 -29.82
CA VAL A 131 12.30 34.70 -30.51
C VAL A 131 12.26 36.11 -29.92
N ARG A 132 12.18 36.24 -28.60
CA ARG A 132 12.18 37.53 -27.91
C ARG A 132 13.43 38.37 -28.25
N THR A 133 14.60 37.73 -28.23
CA THR A 133 15.87 38.39 -28.56
C THR A 133 15.88 38.89 -30.01
N LEU A 134 15.37 38.08 -30.95
CA LEU A 134 15.29 38.45 -32.36
C LEU A 134 14.28 39.56 -32.60
N GLU A 135 13.13 39.55 -31.92
CA GLU A 135 12.14 40.62 -31.99
C GLU A 135 12.71 41.95 -31.50
N ASP A 136 13.44 41.95 -30.38
CA ASP A 136 14.08 43.15 -29.86
C ASP A 136 15.19 43.65 -30.80
N ALA A 137 15.96 42.75 -31.40
CA ALA A 137 16.95 43.10 -32.42
C ALA A 137 16.30 43.71 -33.66
N LEU A 138 15.20 43.15 -34.14
CA LEU A 138 14.45 43.66 -35.27
C LEU A 138 13.89 45.06 -35.00
N ARG A 139 13.29 45.28 -33.81
CA ARG A 139 12.79 46.62 -33.43
C ARG A 139 13.91 47.65 -33.42
N ARG A 140 15.08 47.32 -32.86
CA ARG A 140 16.24 48.23 -32.86
C ARG A 140 16.72 48.54 -34.29
N ALA A 141 16.80 47.52 -35.15
CA ALA A 141 17.19 47.70 -36.54
C ALA A 141 16.19 48.59 -37.31
N GLN A 142 14.89 48.41 -37.08
CA GLN A 142 13.83 49.25 -37.67
C GLN A 142 13.94 50.70 -37.21
N GLN A 143 14.17 50.95 -35.91
CA GLN A 143 14.36 52.30 -35.38
C GLN A 143 15.61 52.98 -35.96
N ALA A 144 16.73 52.25 -36.04
CA ALA A 144 17.96 52.76 -36.64
C ALA A 144 17.74 53.11 -38.12
N HIS A 145 17.04 52.25 -38.85
CA HIS A 145 16.71 52.50 -40.26
C HIS A 145 15.81 53.72 -40.43
N GLN A 146 14.76 53.87 -39.62
CA GLN A 146 13.88 55.05 -39.65
C GLN A 146 14.65 56.35 -39.36
N THR A 147 15.59 56.30 -38.41
CA THR A 147 16.45 57.44 -38.09
C THR A 147 17.34 57.81 -39.28
N GLU A 148 17.94 56.83 -39.95
CA GLU A 148 18.77 57.08 -41.12
C GLU A 148 17.96 57.61 -42.31
N VAL A 149 16.75 57.08 -42.53
CA VAL A 149 15.84 57.59 -43.56
C VAL A 149 15.50 59.05 -43.30
N ALA A 150 15.15 59.40 -42.05
CA ALA A 150 14.87 60.80 -41.67
C ALA A 150 16.10 61.70 -41.89
N ARG A 151 17.30 61.22 -41.54
CA ARG A 151 18.56 61.94 -41.77
C ARG A 151 18.80 62.20 -43.26
N LEU A 152 18.66 61.18 -44.10
CA LEU A 152 18.84 61.30 -45.54
C LEU A 152 17.80 62.23 -46.17
N GLN A 153 16.56 62.20 -45.71
CA GLN A 153 15.51 63.13 -46.16
C GLN A 153 15.84 64.58 -45.80
N ALA A 154 16.36 64.84 -44.60
CA ALA A 154 16.82 66.17 -44.21
C ALA A 154 17.97 66.66 -45.12
N THR A 155 18.97 65.81 -45.36
CA THR A 155 20.07 66.11 -46.29
C THR A 155 19.57 66.43 -47.70
N ILE A 156 18.61 65.64 -48.22
CA ILE A 156 18.00 65.90 -49.54
C ILE A 156 17.28 67.26 -49.55
N ALA A 157 16.53 67.59 -48.50
CA ALA A 157 15.84 68.87 -48.40
C ALA A 157 16.83 70.05 -48.37
N ASP A 158 17.92 69.93 -47.62
CA ASP A 158 18.98 70.94 -47.57
C ASP A 158 19.67 71.12 -48.92
N LEU A 159 20.02 70.03 -49.60
CA LEU A 159 20.61 70.06 -50.94
C LEU A 159 19.66 70.71 -51.95
N ASN A 160 18.36 70.38 -51.93
CA ASN A 160 17.37 71.00 -52.79
C ASN A 160 17.24 72.51 -52.54
N ARG A 161 17.31 72.94 -51.27
CA ARG A 161 17.33 74.36 -50.92
C ARG A 161 18.56 75.07 -51.50
N ILE A 162 19.75 74.46 -51.37
CA ILE A 162 21.00 75.00 -51.91
C ILE A 162 20.91 75.13 -53.43
N VAL A 163 20.43 74.09 -54.12
CA VAL A 163 20.27 74.11 -55.58
C VAL A 163 19.30 75.21 -56.02
N ALA A 164 18.16 75.34 -55.36
CA ALA A 164 17.19 76.39 -55.68
C ALA A 164 17.74 77.81 -55.43
N GLU A 165 18.57 77.98 -54.41
CA GLU A 165 19.26 79.24 -54.13
C GLU A 165 20.30 79.57 -55.21
N GLN A 166 21.12 78.60 -55.60
CA GLN A 166 22.11 78.76 -56.67
C GLN A 166 21.45 79.07 -58.02
N GLN A 167 20.32 78.43 -58.35
CA GLN A 167 19.55 78.72 -59.56
C GLN A 167 19.01 80.16 -59.56
N ARG A 168 18.50 80.65 -58.42
CA ARG A 168 18.06 82.05 -58.29
C ARG A 168 19.21 83.03 -58.50
N GLN A 169 20.36 82.79 -57.86
CA GLN A 169 21.55 83.63 -58.03
C GLN A 169 22.04 83.67 -59.49
N LEU A 170 22.02 82.53 -60.19
CA LEU A 170 22.39 82.48 -61.60
C LEU A 170 21.40 83.26 -62.47
N ASN A 171 20.09 83.15 -62.21
CA ASN A 171 19.08 83.91 -62.94
C ASN A 171 19.23 85.42 -62.71
N ASP A 172 19.42 85.86 -61.47
CA ASP A 172 19.62 87.28 -61.14
C ASP A 172 20.88 87.86 -61.81
N LEU A 173 21.97 87.07 -61.89
CA LEU A 173 23.19 87.44 -62.61
C LEU A 173 22.99 87.53 -64.12
N MET A 174 22.13 86.68 -64.69
CA MET A 174 21.82 86.70 -66.13
C MET A 174 20.86 87.85 -66.50
N GLU A 175 19.89 88.15 -65.64
CA GLU A 175 18.95 89.27 -65.86
C GLU A 175 19.62 90.64 -65.64
N GLY A 176 20.60 90.74 -64.74
CA GLY A 176 21.39 91.97 -64.54
C GLY A 176 22.46 92.25 -65.61
N ALA A 177 22.68 91.32 -66.55
CA ALA A 177 23.68 91.43 -67.61
C ALA A 177 23.11 91.82 -68.99
N ILE A 178 21.79 92.08 -69.08
CA ILE A 178 21.07 92.56 -70.28
C ILE A 178 20.72 94.04 -70.07
#